data_AF-A0A914VBS7-F1
#
_entry.id   AF-A0A914VBS7-F1
#
_cell.length_a   1.000
_cell.length_b   1.000
_cell.length_c   1.000
_cell.angle_alpha   90.00
_cell.angle_beta   90.00
_cell.angle_gamma   90.00
#
_symmetry.space_group_name_H-M   'P 1'
#
loop_
_entity.id
_entity.type
_entity.pdbx_description
1 polymer ?
#
loop_
_entity_poly.entity_id
_entity_poly.type
_entity_poly.pdbx_seq_one_letter_code
_entity_poly.pdbx_strand_id
1 'polypeptide(L)'
;MASDQSPTAVQNLMPRPPFNTKEITLIGTWNVQTLFQTGKTAQLLQEFDTYQLDVMGISEMRWTGSGRFVSNGKVIIYSGNNTEHVRGVGIILSK
;
A
#
# COMPACT_ATOMS: atom_id res chain seq x y z
N MET A 1 -31.47 29.99 -19.14
CA MET A 1 -30.40 29.09 -19.63
C MET A 1 -29.79 28.41 -18.41
N ALA A 2 -30.19 27.17 -18.17
CA ALA A 2 -29.65 26.36 -17.09
C ALA A 2 -28.29 25.81 -17.53
N SER A 3 -27.24 26.10 -16.78
CA SER A 3 -26.01 25.30 -16.82
C SER A 3 -26.04 24.37 -15.62
N ASP A 4 -26.57 23.19 -15.86
CA ASP A 4 -26.47 22.01 -15.02
C ASP A 4 -24.98 21.72 -14.74
N GLN A 5 -24.54 21.97 -13.50
CA GLN A 5 -23.30 21.39 -13.00
C GLN A 5 -23.67 20.15 -12.20
N SER A 6 -23.93 19.07 -12.93
CA SER A 6 -23.88 17.72 -12.39
C SER A 6 -22.51 17.50 -11.74
N PRO A 7 -22.43 17.04 -10.48
CA PRO A 7 -21.15 16.75 -9.86
C PRO A 7 -20.44 15.67 -10.65
N THR A 8 -19.23 15.99 -11.13
CA THR A 8 -18.29 15.11 -11.81
C THR A 8 -18.30 13.75 -11.13
N ALA A 9 -18.79 12.74 -11.84
CA ALA A 9 -18.76 11.36 -11.39
C ALA A 9 -17.33 11.03 -10.94
N VAL A 10 -17.14 10.85 -9.63
CA VAL A 10 -15.97 10.18 -9.08
C VAL A 10 -16.00 8.80 -9.69
N GLN A 11 -15.21 8.61 -10.74
CA GLN A 11 -15.07 7.33 -11.41
C GLN A 11 -14.77 6.30 -10.34
N ASN A 12 -15.61 5.28 -10.24
CA ASN A 12 -15.43 4.15 -9.34
C ASN A 12 -14.04 3.55 -9.59
N LEU A 13 -13.07 3.91 -8.75
CA LEU A 13 -11.66 3.51 -8.87
C LEU A 13 -11.42 2.05 -8.45
N MET A 14 -12.46 1.33 -8.04
CA MET A 14 -12.40 -0.10 -7.70
C MET A 14 -13.59 -0.85 -8.33
N PRO A 15 -13.38 -1.58 -9.45
CA PRO A 15 -14.43 -2.35 -10.11
C PRO A 15 -14.94 -3.56 -9.29
N ARG A 16 -14.19 -3.95 -8.24
CA ARG A 16 -14.53 -5.00 -7.27
C ARG A 16 -14.13 -4.54 -5.87
N PRO A 17 -14.86 -4.94 -4.82
CA PRO A 17 -14.37 -4.77 -3.46
C PRO A 17 -13.04 -5.52 -3.32
N PRO A 18 -11.98 -4.89 -2.74
CA PRO A 18 -10.65 -5.50 -2.63
C PRO A 18 -10.65 -6.77 -1.77
N PHE A 19 -11.69 -6.94 -0.94
CA PHE A 19 -11.91 -8.11 -0.11
C PHE A 19 -13.33 -8.63 -0.32
N ASN A 20 -13.48 -9.95 -0.38
CA ASN A 20 -14.76 -10.63 -0.47
C ASN A 20 -15.06 -11.31 0.87
N THR A 21 -16.28 -11.19 1.37
CA THR A 21 -16.71 -11.83 2.63
C THR A 21 -16.70 -13.36 2.58
N LYS A 22 -16.65 -13.95 1.38
CA LYS A 22 -16.62 -15.41 1.15
C LYS A 22 -15.22 -15.96 0.89
N GLU A 23 -14.23 -15.10 0.69
CA GLU A 23 -12.85 -15.50 0.39
C GLU A 23 -11.97 -15.28 1.62
N ILE A 24 -10.95 -16.13 1.80
CA ILE A 24 -9.97 -15.95 2.88
C ILE A 24 -9.06 -14.80 2.50
N THR A 25 -8.91 -13.81 3.38
CA THR A 25 -7.93 -12.73 3.24
C THR A 25 -6.68 -13.08 4.04
N LEU A 26 -5.54 -13.16 3.36
CA LEU A 26 -4.24 -13.44 3.97
C LEU A 26 -3.56 -12.14 4.37
N ILE A 27 -3.36 -11.96 5.68
CA ILE A 27 -2.77 -10.75 6.26
C ILE A 27 -1.45 -11.10 6.95
N GLY A 28 -0.38 -10.46 6.52
CA GLY A 28 0.94 -10.54 7.17
C GLY A 28 1.30 -9.24 7.86
N THR A 29 2.17 -9.31 8.87
CA THR A 29 2.86 -8.13 9.42
C THR A 29 4.34 -8.39 9.49
N TRP A 30 5.16 -7.41 9.13
CA TRP A 30 6.61 -7.53 9.15
C TRP A 30 7.27 -6.24 9.63
N ASN A 31 8.07 -6.36 10.70
CA ASN A 31 9.10 -5.38 11.02
C ASN A 31 10.31 -5.61 10.09
N VAL A 32 10.42 -4.79 9.06
CA VAL A 32 11.45 -4.90 8.01
C VAL A 32 12.77 -4.24 8.39
N GLN A 33 12.80 -3.58 9.55
CA GLN A 33 13.88 -2.76 10.08
C GLN A 33 14.24 -1.53 9.23
N THR A 34 14.36 -1.62 7.90
CA THR A 34 14.49 -0.46 7.00
C THR A 34 14.20 -0.83 5.54
N LEU A 35 13.37 -0.03 4.86
CA LEU A 35 13.22 -0.06 3.40
C LEU A 35 13.96 1.08 2.70
N PHE A 36 14.72 1.89 3.44
CA PHE A 36 15.48 2.99 2.84
C PHE A 36 16.62 2.50 1.94
N GLN A 37 17.11 1.28 2.16
CA GLN A 37 18.18 0.69 1.36
C GLN A 37 17.68 0.22 -0.02
N THR A 38 18.49 0.43 -1.05
CA THR A 38 18.22 -0.04 -2.42
C THR A 38 17.93 -1.54 -2.44
N GLY A 39 16.90 -1.95 -3.18
CA GLY A 39 16.55 -3.35 -3.39
C GLY A 39 15.68 -3.99 -2.28
N LYS A 40 15.63 -3.42 -1.07
CA LYS A 40 14.81 -3.96 0.03
C LYS A 40 13.32 -3.99 -0.30
N THR A 41 12.81 -2.97 -0.96
CA THR A 41 11.41 -2.95 -1.43
C THR A 41 11.14 -4.04 -2.46
N ALA A 42 12.08 -4.33 -3.36
CA ALA A 42 11.90 -5.41 -4.33
C ALA A 42 11.84 -6.78 -3.64
N GLN A 43 12.74 -7.03 -2.67
CA GLN A 43 12.71 -8.24 -1.86
C GLN A 43 11.42 -8.37 -1.06
N LEU A 44 10.95 -7.28 -0.45
CA LEU A 44 9.68 -7.26 0.30
C LEU A 44 8.49 -7.65 -0.59
N LEU A 45 8.43 -7.09 -1.81
CA LEU A 45 7.35 -7.40 -2.75
C LEU A 45 7.42 -8.82 -3.28
N GLN A 46 8.63 -9.38 -3.40
CA GLN A 46 8.83 -10.80 -3.71
C GLN A 46 8.29 -11.69 -2.59
N GLU A 47 8.61 -11.40 -1.32
CA GLU A 47 8.08 -12.17 -0.18
C GLU A 47 6.57 -12.06 -0.07
N PHE A 48 6.00 -10.87 -0.32
CA PHE A 48 4.56 -10.68 -0.40
C PHE A 48 3.91 -11.66 -1.41
N ASP A 49 4.52 -11.83 -2.58
CA ASP A 49 4.05 -12.76 -3.61
C ASP A 49 4.26 -14.23 -3.20
N THR A 50 5.43 -14.56 -2.63
CA THR A 50 5.76 -15.92 -2.16
C THR A 50 4.74 -16.42 -1.13
N TYR A 51 4.34 -15.55 -0.21
CA TYR A 51 3.34 -15.87 0.82
C TYR A 51 1.90 -15.66 0.36
N GLN A 52 1.68 -15.23 -0.89
CA GLN A 52 0.36 -14.99 -1.48
C GLN A 52 -0.51 -14.09 -0.59
N LEU A 53 0.09 -13.05 0.00
CA LEU A 53 -0.64 -12.16 0.89
C LEU A 53 -1.59 -11.25 0.11
N ASP A 54 -2.69 -10.90 0.75
CA ASP A 54 -3.59 -9.85 0.27
C ASP A 54 -3.24 -8.50 0.91
N VAL A 55 -2.79 -8.53 2.16
CA VAL A 55 -2.41 -7.34 2.92
C VAL A 55 -1.13 -7.63 3.68
N MET A 56 -0.15 -6.71 3.62
CA MET A 56 1.03 -6.75 4.47
C MET A 56 1.19 -5.42 5.21
N GLY A 57 1.12 -5.48 6.54
CA GLY A 57 1.48 -4.37 7.42
C GLY A 57 2.98 -4.31 7.64
N ILE A 58 3.57 -3.13 7.50
CA ILE A 58 5.01 -2.89 7.65
C ILE A 58 5.24 -1.97 8.85
N SER A 59 6.18 -2.35 9.71
CA SER A 59 6.76 -1.47 10.74
C SER A 59 8.25 -1.23 10.48
N GLU A 60 8.78 -0.13 10.99
CA GLU A 60 10.15 0.33 10.77
C GLU A 60 10.48 0.52 9.28
N MET A 61 9.55 1.14 8.54
CA MET A 61 9.72 1.38 7.10
C MET A 61 10.87 2.36 6.81
N ARG A 62 11.08 3.35 7.69
CA ARG A 62 12.14 4.37 7.68
C ARG A 62 12.20 5.23 6.42
N TRP A 63 11.10 5.33 5.69
CA TRP A 63 10.91 6.36 4.67
C TRP A 63 10.47 7.67 5.30
N THR A 64 10.76 8.77 4.63
CA THR A 64 10.34 10.10 5.06
C THR A 64 9.02 10.51 4.41
N GLY A 65 8.26 11.34 5.11
CA GLY A 65 6.95 11.83 4.68
C GLY A 65 5.88 10.74 4.66
N SER A 66 4.79 11.03 3.94
CA SER A 66 3.69 10.09 3.73
C SER A 66 3.26 10.10 2.27
N GLY A 67 2.67 9.01 1.83
CA GLY A 67 2.27 8.91 0.42
C GLY A 67 1.70 7.57 0.03
N ARG A 68 1.43 7.47 -1.27
CA ARG A 68 0.92 6.28 -1.93
C ARG A 68 1.56 6.15 -3.30
N PHE A 69 1.96 4.93 -3.67
CA PHE A 69 2.37 4.61 -5.04
C PHE A 69 2.08 3.15 -5.37
N VAL A 70 2.29 2.80 -6.64
CA VAL A 70 2.10 1.44 -7.15
C VAL A 70 3.44 0.88 -7.59
N SER A 71 3.76 -0.34 -7.18
CA SER A 71 4.97 -1.07 -7.58
C SER A 71 4.67 -2.55 -7.74
N ASN A 72 5.15 -3.19 -8.81
CA ASN A 72 4.85 -4.59 -9.16
C ASN A 72 3.35 -4.95 -9.04
N GLY A 73 2.48 -4.04 -9.50
CA GLY A 73 1.03 -4.21 -9.45
C GLY A 73 0.38 -4.04 -8.06
N LYS A 74 1.17 -3.83 -6.99
CA LYS A 74 0.70 -3.68 -5.61
C LYS A 74 0.62 -2.22 -5.21
N VAL A 75 -0.37 -1.87 -4.39
CA VAL A 75 -0.49 -0.53 -3.83
C VAL A 75 0.28 -0.47 -2.52
N ILE A 76 1.18 0.50 -2.38
CA ILE A 76 1.92 0.77 -1.16
C ILE A 76 1.45 2.12 -0.61
N ILE A 77 1.00 2.14 0.63
CA ILE A 77 0.62 3.34 1.38
C ILE A 77 1.55 3.42 2.58
N TYR A 78 2.14 4.58 2.84
CA TYR A 78 3.10 4.73 3.93
C TYR A 78 2.98 6.05 4.68
N SER A 79 3.46 6.02 5.90
CA SER A 79 3.62 7.20 6.75
C SER A 79 4.90 7.07 7.58
N GLY A 80 5.77 8.05 7.47
CA GLY A 80 7.03 8.15 8.20
C GLY A 80 7.24 9.55 8.78
N ASN A 81 8.43 9.77 9.31
CA ASN A 81 8.83 11.09 9.82
C ASN A 81 9.08 12.06 8.65
N ASN A 82 8.80 13.34 8.81
CA ASN A 82 8.92 14.31 7.71
C ASN A 82 10.37 14.51 7.20
N THR A 83 11.37 14.35 8.05
CA THR A 83 12.76 14.72 7.76
C THR A 83 13.77 13.62 8.05
N GLU A 84 13.48 12.72 8.99
CA GLU A 84 14.41 11.69 9.45
C GLU A 84 13.99 10.29 8.98
N HIS A 85 14.95 9.46 8.61
CA HIS A 85 14.73 8.06 8.23
C HIS A 85 14.57 7.14 9.46
N VAL A 86 13.61 7.45 10.31
CA VAL A 86 13.34 6.75 11.56
C VAL A 86 11.86 6.34 11.66
N ARG A 87 11.60 5.23 12.35
CA ARG A 87 10.25 4.69 12.57
C ARG A 87 9.52 4.48 11.23
N GLY A 88 8.22 4.74 11.21
CA GLY A 88 7.39 4.70 10.03
C GLY A 88 6.69 3.36 9.84
N VAL A 89 5.51 3.44 9.24
CA VAL A 89 4.62 2.32 8.98
C VAL A 89 4.16 2.35 7.52
N GLY A 90 3.75 1.19 7.03
CA GLY A 90 3.13 1.09 5.72
C GLY A 90 2.16 -0.07 5.62
N ILE A 91 1.33 -0.03 4.59
CA ILE A 91 0.45 -1.12 4.20
C ILE A 91 0.67 -1.38 2.72
N ILE A 92 0.85 -2.65 2.38
CA ILE A 92 0.91 -3.14 1.00
C ILE A 92 -0.36 -3.93 0.74
N LEU A 93 -1.01 -3.64 -0.39
CA LEU A 93 -2.25 -4.28 -0.81
C LEU A 93 -2.05 -4.99 -2.14
N SER A 94 -2.56 -6.21 -2.24
CA SER A 94 -2.85 -6.84 -3.52
C SER A 94 -3.90 -6.02 -4.28
N LYS A 95 -3.93 -6.15 -5.61
CA LYS A 95 -4.80 -5.35 -6.47
C LYS A 95 -6.20 -5.93 -6.58
#